data_AF-A0A535A8A3-F1
#
_entry.id   AF-A0A535A8A3-F1
#
_cell.length_a   1.000
_cell.length_b   1.000
_cell.length_c   1.000
_cell.angle_alpha   90.00
_cell.angle_beta   90.00
_cell.angle_gamma   90.00
#
_symmetry.space_group_name_H-M   'P 1'
#
loop_
_entity.id
_entity.type
_entity.pdbx_description
1 polymer ?
#
loop_
_entity_poly.entity_id
_entity_poly.type
_entity_poly.pdbx_seq_one_letter_code
_entity_poly.pdbx_strand_id
1 'polypeptide(L)'
;MPDPFRYDVWSALLADIVTPEGKVDYARLAEHRGLLERVVAELGAASPESDPGRFPSEEDRLAYWLNAYNAFTLHAIIAEYPITSVWKTRDGQFFQRRRHVAGGRAVSLDDIEHEILRGQFAEPRIHFAINCGSNGCPPMRPAAYEGARLRETLRAAAEQFLSGEWNLRIDHAARRIFISRIFKMYAGDFAGEAGTTEEYRRGVLRFVARHTGVAFERIADYEVVYNVYDWGLNDAARTPHLGPILFHEPVEHFAEGDTELRELHLYEGNFCNRTCAWCTINGSPQGWYERYSPAVLDQALATLAPDGNLKFYGGEPTLHAEEITRAIRYVRERGFRGLVTIFSNGVKAERLIDILESDARSEAVLNYSIYHGRDAEPLPPHAKARLEAWAAAHPGRIFQGYKVLFHAGSGADLPYDRDREADFHGLGTGCVRCFPVLTTKGRFHACPFAAEIEAPHYDLGRVGTDPQVVFRNYRSFRRWVDEVLDPEARARGVTSCQMCHRHLAELAAPAYER
;
A
#
# COMPACT_ATOMS: atom_id res chain seq x y z
N MET A 1 -5.17 23.68 -42.62
CA MET A 1 -5.18 22.77 -41.45
C MET A 1 -6.14 23.38 -40.44
N PRO A 2 -6.99 22.59 -39.77
CA PRO A 2 -7.83 23.13 -38.71
C PRO A 2 -6.96 23.71 -37.59
N ASP A 3 -7.47 24.71 -36.88
CA ASP A 3 -6.73 25.33 -35.80
C ASP A 3 -6.52 24.32 -34.65
N PRO A 4 -5.31 24.26 -34.05
CA PRO A 4 -5.03 23.36 -32.93
C PRO A 4 -6.05 23.53 -31.80
N PHE A 5 -6.34 22.44 -31.08
CA PHE A 5 -7.21 22.51 -29.91
C PHE A 5 -6.59 23.42 -28.83
N ARG A 6 -7.41 24.27 -28.22
CA ARG A 6 -6.98 25.28 -27.24
C ARG A 6 -7.60 25.00 -25.89
N TYR A 7 -6.84 25.22 -24.83
CA TYR A 7 -7.27 24.99 -23.44
C TYR A 7 -7.41 26.30 -22.65
N ASP A 8 -7.66 27.43 -23.31
CA ASP A 8 -7.60 28.74 -22.65
C ASP A 8 -8.61 28.86 -21.49
N VAL A 9 -9.85 28.36 -21.66
CA VAL A 9 -10.88 28.33 -20.60
C VAL A 9 -10.47 27.41 -19.45
N TRP A 10 -9.90 26.25 -19.78
CA TRP A 10 -9.45 25.27 -18.78
C TRP A 10 -8.26 25.78 -17.97
N SER A 11 -7.27 26.38 -18.64
CA SER A 11 -6.13 27.03 -17.99
C SER A 11 -6.56 28.17 -17.08
N ALA A 12 -7.50 29.02 -17.53
CA ALA A 12 -8.02 30.11 -16.70
C ALA A 12 -8.75 29.59 -15.45
N LEU A 13 -9.56 28.54 -15.59
CA LEU A 13 -10.24 27.91 -14.46
C LEU A 13 -9.22 27.30 -13.47
N LEU A 14 -8.26 26.53 -13.96
CA LEU A 14 -7.22 25.93 -13.12
C LEU A 14 -6.41 26.98 -12.35
N ALA A 15 -6.02 28.08 -13.00
CA ALA A 15 -5.25 29.15 -12.38
C ALA A 15 -6.00 29.82 -11.21
N ASP A 16 -7.33 29.81 -11.23
CA ASP A 16 -8.15 30.42 -10.19
C ASP A 16 -8.46 29.46 -9.03
N ILE A 17 -8.65 28.16 -9.30
CA ILE A 17 -9.07 27.18 -8.28
C ILE A 17 -7.93 26.37 -7.66
N VAL A 18 -6.74 26.37 -8.25
CA VAL A 18 -5.60 25.56 -7.77
C VAL A 18 -4.68 26.42 -6.92
N THR A 19 -4.41 25.98 -5.69
CA THR A 19 -3.50 26.68 -4.77
C THR A 19 -2.04 26.51 -5.19
N PRO A 20 -1.10 27.32 -4.68
CA PRO A 20 0.33 27.16 -4.96
C PRO A 20 0.90 25.77 -4.61
N GLU A 21 0.31 25.11 -3.62
CA GLU A 21 0.67 23.75 -3.18
C GLU A 21 0.04 22.66 -4.07
N GLY A 22 -0.80 23.04 -5.04
CA GLY A 22 -1.52 22.15 -5.95
C GLY A 22 -2.75 21.48 -5.33
N LYS A 23 -3.33 22.06 -4.29
CA LYS A 23 -4.66 21.68 -3.78
C LYS A 23 -5.76 22.36 -4.60
N VAL A 24 -6.99 21.86 -4.49
CA VAL A 24 -8.15 22.43 -5.20
C VAL A 24 -9.07 23.14 -4.20
N ASP A 25 -9.38 24.40 -4.47
CA ASP A 25 -10.43 25.15 -3.79
C ASP A 25 -11.79 24.73 -4.36
N TYR A 26 -12.38 23.67 -3.78
CA TYR A 26 -13.66 23.13 -4.26
C TYR A 26 -14.84 24.08 -4.02
N ALA A 27 -14.76 24.94 -3.01
CA ALA A 27 -15.77 25.96 -2.77
C ALA A 27 -15.79 26.98 -3.92
N ARG A 28 -14.61 27.50 -4.30
CA ARG A 28 -14.45 28.38 -5.46
C ARG A 28 -14.81 27.68 -6.77
N LEU A 29 -14.43 26.41 -6.94
CA LEU A 29 -14.85 25.64 -8.12
C LEU A 29 -16.39 25.50 -8.20
N ALA A 30 -17.09 25.40 -7.06
CA ALA A 30 -18.55 25.34 -7.04
C ALA A 30 -19.19 26.63 -7.60
N GLU A 31 -18.57 27.78 -7.33
CA GLU A 31 -18.97 29.07 -7.88
C GLU A 31 -18.71 29.16 -9.40
N HIS A 32 -17.71 28.42 -9.89
CA HIS A 32 -17.34 28.33 -11.31
C HIS A 32 -17.90 27.10 -12.04
N ARG A 33 -18.96 26.48 -11.53
CA ARG A 33 -19.56 25.28 -12.15
C ARG A 33 -19.86 25.46 -13.65
N GLY A 34 -20.42 26.60 -14.05
CA GLY A 34 -20.72 26.88 -15.45
C GLY A 34 -19.47 27.00 -16.35
N LEU A 35 -18.32 27.42 -15.81
CA LEU A 35 -17.04 27.39 -16.54
C LEU A 35 -16.57 25.94 -16.73
N LEU A 36 -16.66 25.12 -15.68
CA LEU A 36 -16.29 23.71 -15.77
C LEU A 36 -17.18 22.94 -16.74
N GLU A 37 -18.49 23.19 -16.74
CA GLU A 37 -19.43 22.61 -17.72
C GLU A 37 -19.06 22.97 -19.16
N ARG A 38 -18.62 24.22 -19.41
CA ARG A 38 -18.10 24.62 -20.72
C ARG A 38 -16.85 23.83 -21.12
N VAL A 39 -15.89 23.66 -20.21
CA VAL A 39 -14.68 22.86 -20.45
C VAL A 39 -15.03 21.41 -20.78
N VAL A 40 -15.94 20.80 -20.02
CA VAL A 40 -16.42 19.42 -20.27
C VAL A 40 -17.09 19.32 -21.65
N ALA A 41 -17.89 20.31 -22.04
CA ALA A 41 -18.52 20.34 -23.35
C ALA A 41 -17.50 20.50 -24.50
N GLU A 42 -16.48 21.33 -24.33
CA GLU A 42 -15.39 21.50 -25.32
C GLU A 42 -14.62 20.19 -25.53
N LEU A 43 -14.29 19.47 -24.45
CA LEU A 43 -13.68 18.14 -24.50
C LEU A 43 -14.61 17.10 -25.12
N GLY A 44 -15.93 17.20 -24.88
CA GLY A 44 -16.91 16.32 -25.51
C GLY A 44 -17.06 16.52 -27.01
N ALA A 45 -16.85 17.75 -27.51
CA ALA A 45 -17.06 18.12 -28.90
C ALA A 45 -15.94 17.67 -29.85
N ALA A 46 -14.70 17.55 -29.37
CA ALA A 46 -13.56 17.10 -30.18
C ALA A 46 -12.60 16.25 -29.34
N SER A 47 -12.01 15.23 -29.96
CA SER A 47 -10.91 14.44 -29.40
C SER A 47 -9.87 14.12 -30.48
N PRO A 48 -8.71 13.57 -30.12
CA PRO A 48 -7.73 13.03 -31.06
C PRO A 48 -8.30 12.05 -32.09
N GLU A 49 -9.35 11.31 -31.74
CA GLU A 49 -9.99 10.32 -32.59
C GLU A 49 -11.07 10.93 -33.49
N SER A 50 -11.84 11.91 -32.98
CA SER A 50 -12.92 12.53 -33.77
C SER A 50 -12.44 13.66 -34.68
N ASP A 51 -11.37 14.36 -34.30
CA ASP A 51 -10.81 15.49 -35.03
C ASP A 51 -9.26 15.50 -34.99
N PRO A 52 -8.61 14.49 -35.60
CA PRO A 52 -7.15 14.32 -35.53
C PRO A 52 -6.37 15.52 -36.08
N GLY A 53 -6.97 16.30 -36.97
CA GLY A 53 -6.33 17.50 -37.54
C GLY A 53 -6.01 18.58 -36.49
N ARG A 54 -6.75 18.59 -35.37
CA ARG A 54 -6.54 19.52 -34.24
C ARG A 54 -5.51 19.03 -33.23
N PHE A 55 -5.06 17.78 -33.36
CA PHE A 55 -4.10 17.11 -32.47
C PHE A 55 -2.99 16.42 -33.30
N PRO A 56 -2.14 17.22 -33.99
CA PRO A 56 -1.23 16.69 -35.01
C PRO A 56 -0.06 15.86 -34.46
N SER A 57 0.27 15.96 -33.17
CA SER A 57 1.36 15.21 -32.53
C SER A 57 0.86 14.26 -31.44
N GLU A 58 1.62 13.20 -31.15
CA GLU A 58 1.36 12.31 -30.01
C GLU A 58 1.28 13.08 -28.69
N GLU A 59 2.09 14.12 -28.53
CA GLU A 59 2.04 15.02 -27.39
C GLU A 59 0.72 15.80 -27.30
N ASP A 60 0.13 16.26 -28.42
CA ASP A 60 -1.19 16.90 -28.40
C ASP A 60 -2.28 15.90 -27.98
N ARG A 61 -2.18 14.66 -28.44
CA ARG A 61 -3.13 13.58 -28.09
C ARG A 61 -3.03 13.22 -26.60
N LEU A 62 -1.81 13.10 -26.07
CA LEU A 62 -1.58 12.85 -24.65
C LEU A 62 -2.07 14.03 -23.78
N ALA A 63 -1.75 15.27 -24.18
CA ALA A 63 -2.21 16.47 -23.48
C ALA A 63 -3.74 16.52 -23.38
N TYR A 64 -4.44 16.17 -24.46
CA TYR A 64 -5.89 16.08 -24.45
C TYR A 64 -6.40 15.10 -23.38
N TRP A 65 -5.89 13.87 -23.35
CA TRP A 65 -6.38 12.86 -22.41
C TRP A 65 -6.01 13.18 -20.95
N LEU A 66 -4.87 13.82 -20.69
CA LEU A 66 -4.51 14.33 -19.36
C LEU A 66 -5.47 15.42 -18.89
N ASN A 67 -5.80 16.38 -19.76
CA ASN A 67 -6.76 17.43 -19.43
C ASN A 67 -8.18 16.87 -19.27
N ALA A 68 -8.58 15.93 -20.12
CA ALA A 68 -9.88 15.28 -20.04
C ALA A 68 -10.06 14.56 -18.70
N TYR A 69 -9.07 13.75 -18.28
CA TYR A 69 -9.09 13.09 -16.97
C TYR A 69 -9.26 14.11 -15.83
N ASN A 70 -8.42 15.14 -15.79
CA ASN A 70 -8.43 16.12 -14.70
C ASN A 70 -9.74 16.93 -14.66
N ALA A 71 -10.24 17.40 -15.81
CA ALA A 71 -11.50 18.13 -15.89
C ALA A 71 -12.69 17.25 -15.48
N PHE A 72 -12.72 16.01 -15.94
CA PHE A 72 -13.78 15.05 -15.62
C PHE A 72 -13.75 14.62 -14.15
N THR A 73 -12.58 14.50 -13.54
CA THR A 73 -12.45 14.27 -12.09
C THR A 73 -13.06 15.43 -11.31
N LEU A 74 -12.69 16.68 -11.63
CA LEU A 74 -13.26 17.85 -10.97
C LEU A 74 -14.79 17.94 -11.16
N HIS A 75 -15.27 17.63 -12.36
CA HIS A 75 -16.68 17.63 -12.69
C HIS A 75 -17.46 16.55 -11.92
N ALA A 76 -16.90 15.34 -11.77
CA ALA A 76 -17.50 14.30 -10.96
C ALA A 76 -17.55 14.68 -9.47
N ILE A 77 -16.49 15.28 -8.93
CA ILE A 77 -16.44 15.70 -7.52
C ILE A 77 -17.47 16.78 -7.25
N ILE A 78 -17.53 17.82 -8.09
CA ILE A 78 -18.43 18.96 -7.86
C ILE A 78 -19.91 18.59 -7.97
N ALA A 79 -20.23 17.49 -8.66
CA ALA A 79 -21.60 16.94 -8.72
C ALA A 79 -22.07 16.38 -7.36
N GLU A 80 -21.15 15.98 -6.48
CA GLU A 80 -21.45 15.37 -5.19
C GLU A 80 -20.93 16.18 -3.99
N TYR A 81 -20.16 17.23 -4.23
CA TYR A 81 -19.58 18.10 -3.19
C TYR A 81 -20.67 18.71 -2.27
N PRO A 82 -20.47 18.75 -0.94
CA PRO A 82 -19.26 18.36 -0.20
C PRO A 82 -19.13 16.86 0.04
N ILE A 83 -18.01 16.27 -0.40
CA ILE A 83 -17.59 14.90 -0.06
C ILE A 83 -16.27 14.95 0.72
N THR A 84 -16.00 13.91 1.52
CA THR A 84 -14.74 13.82 2.28
C THR A 84 -13.68 12.97 1.58
N SER A 85 -14.07 12.19 0.58
CA SER A 85 -13.21 11.32 -0.23
C SER A 85 -13.97 10.92 -1.50
N VAL A 86 -13.25 10.68 -2.59
CA VAL A 86 -13.82 10.12 -3.84
C VAL A 86 -14.38 8.70 -3.68
N TRP A 87 -14.03 7.99 -2.60
CA TRP A 87 -14.64 6.70 -2.25
C TRP A 87 -15.97 6.84 -1.52
N LYS A 88 -16.28 8.03 -1.00
CA LYS A 88 -17.50 8.32 -0.24
C LYS A 88 -18.53 9.06 -1.08
N THR A 89 -18.70 8.60 -2.33
CA THR A 89 -19.74 9.05 -3.25
C THR A 89 -21.01 8.23 -3.06
N ARG A 90 -22.14 8.71 -3.58
CA ARG A 90 -23.47 8.12 -3.34
C ARG A 90 -23.60 6.68 -3.82
N ASP A 91 -22.92 6.32 -4.91
CA ASP A 91 -23.01 4.99 -5.54
C ASP A 91 -21.71 4.18 -5.43
N GLY A 92 -20.63 4.75 -4.89
CA GLY A 92 -19.31 4.13 -4.79
C GLY A 92 -18.62 3.88 -6.14
N GLN A 93 -19.18 4.35 -7.26
CA GLN A 93 -18.65 4.11 -8.61
C GLN A 93 -18.04 5.37 -9.21
N PHE A 94 -17.18 6.05 -8.45
CA PHE A 94 -16.59 7.32 -8.86
C PHE A 94 -15.77 7.16 -10.16
N PHE A 95 -14.88 6.16 -10.21
CA PHE A 95 -13.96 5.97 -11.34
C PHE A 95 -14.57 5.18 -12.50
N GLN A 96 -15.44 4.20 -12.20
CA GLN A 96 -15.97 3.22 -13.15
C GLN A 96 -17.10 3.77 -14.02
N ARG A 97 -17.84 4.77 -13.52
CA ARG A 97 -19.05 5.24 -14.18
C ARG A 97 -18.71 6.04 -15.44
N ARG A 98 -19.23 5.58 -16.59
CA ARG A 98 -19.14 6.26 -17.90
C ARG A 98 -20.07 7.48 -17.99
N ARG A 99 -19.76 8.51 -17.19
CA ARG A 99 -20.58 9.72 -17.02
C ARG A 99 -20.15 10.90 -17.90
N HIS A 100 -19.00 10.82 -18.55
CA HIS A 100 -18.45 11.89 -19.38
C HIS A 100 -18.41 11.49 -20.86
N VAL A 101 -18.32 12.49 -21.74
CA VAL A 101 -18.17 12.31 -23.17
C VAL A 101 -16.86 12.96 -23.60
N ALA A 102 -16.04 12.24 -24.36
CA ALA A 102 -14.81 12.74 -24.99
C ALA A 102 -14.86 12.41 -26.48
N GLY A 103 -14.86 13.43 -27.35
CA GLY A 103 -14.99 13.25 -28.80
C GLY A 103 -16.21 12.44 -29.25
N GLY A 104 -17.36 12.64 -28.60
CA GLY A 104 -18.59 11.90 -28.87
C GLY A 104 -18.66 10.48 -28.30
N ARG A 105 -17.63 9.99 -27.61
CA ARG A 105 -17.63 8.68 -26.94
C ARG A 105 -17.87 8.82 -25.44
N ALA A 106 -18.80 8.03 -24.89
CA ALA A 106 -18.98 7.93 -23.45
C ALA A 106 -17.79 7.21 -22.80
N VAL A 107 -17.21 7.81 -21.76
CA VAL A 107 -15.99 7.35 -21.08
C VAL A 107 -16.11 7.48 -19.56
N SER A 108 -15.45 6.57 -18.84
CA SER A 108 -15.19 6.64 -17.40
C SER A 108 -13.77 7.18 -17.13
N LEU A 109 -13.45 7.46 -15.86
CA LEU A 109 -12.08 7.82 -15.49
C LEU A 109 -11.14 6.60 -15.64
N ASP A 110 -11.62 5.40 -15.32
CA ASP A 110 -10.89 4.14 -15.53
C ASP A 110 -10.60 3.90 -17.03
N ASP A 111 -11.56 4.16 -17.93
CA ASP A 111 -11.35 4.04 -19.38
C ASP A 111 -10.21 4.97 -19.82
N ILE A 112 -10.20 6.22 -19.35
CA ILE A 112 -9.15 7.19 -19.72
C ILE A 112 -7.80 6.78 -19.14
N GLU A 113 -7.73 6.42 -17.86
CA GLU A 113 -6.47 6.10 -17.20
C GLU A 113 -5.87 4.78 -17.70
N HIS A 114 -6.64 3.70 -17.65
CA HIS A 114 -6.12 2.36 -17.87
C HIS A 114 -6.09 1.95 -19.35
N GLU A 115 -7.12 2.27 -20.13
CA GLU A 115 -7.18 1.86 -21.54
C GLU A 115 -6.44 2.86 -22.46
N ILE A 116 -6.54 4.15 -22.18
CA ILE A 116 -6.01 5.19 -23.07
C ILE A 116 -4.61 5.64 -22.62
N LEU A 117 -4.51 6.28 -21.45
CA LEU A 117 -3.25 6.89 -21.00
C LEU A 117 -2.17 5.83 -20.78
N ARG A 118 -2.47 4.79 -20.00
CA ARG A 118 -1.54 3.69 -19.73
C ARG A 118 -1.39 2.76 -20.93
N GLY A 119 -2.49 2.43 -21.60
CA GLY A 119 -2.51 1.46 -22.71
C GLY A 119 -1.86 1.94 -24.01
N GLN A 120 -1.86 3.24 -24.30
CA GLN A 120 -1.44 3.75 -25.62
C GLN A 120 -0.13 4.54 -25.62
N PHE A 121 0.22 5.21 -24.51
CA PHE A 121 1.34 6.18 -24.52
C PHE A 121 2.64 5.68 -23.89
N ALA A 122 2.62 4.59 -23.10
CA ALA A 122 3.79 4.04 -22.40
C ALA A 122 4.62 5.12 -21.66
N GLU A 123 3.95 6.10 -21.05
CA GLU A 123 4.56 7.28 -20.44
C GLU A 123 4.34 7.23 -18.91
N PRO A 124 5.32 6.79 -18.10
CA PRO A 124 5.13 6.66 -16.65
C PRO A 124 4.84 7.99 -15.94
N ARG A 125 5.22 9.13 -16.55
CA ARG A 125 5.03 10.44 -15.90
C ARG A 125 3.58 10.93 -15.90
N ILE A 126 2.67 10.23 -16.60
CA ILE A 126 1.22 10.51 -16.50
C ILE A 126 0.73 10.42 -15.06
N HIS A 127 1.32 9.53 -14.25
CA HIS A 127 0.98 9.33 -12.83
C HIS A 127 1.30 10.52 -11.94
N PHE A 128 2.04 11.50 -12.45
CA PHE A 128 2.30 12.78 -11.78
C PHE A 128 1.50 13.94 -12.39
N ALA A 129 0.72 13.66 -13.44
CA ALA A 129 -0.01 14.65 -14.22
C ALA A 129 -1.53 14.52 -14.10
N ILE A 130 -2.02 13.32 -13.80
CA ILE A 130 -3.43 13.08 -13.48
C ILE A 130 -3.66 13.18 -11.98
N ASN A 131 -4.76 13.84 -11.60
CA ASN A 131 -5.18 14.01 -10.23
C ASN A 131 -6.59 13.45 -10.06
N CYS A 132 -6.68 12.44 -9.22
CA CYS A 132 -7.85 11.65 -8.87
C CYS A 132 -8.73 12.28 -7.77
N GLY A 133 -8.42 13.50 -7.31
CA GLY A 133 -9.13 14.19 -6.22
C GLY A 133 -8.71 13.79 -4.81
N SER A 134 -7.69 12.95 -4.63
CA SER A 134 -7.19 12.56 -3.31
C SER A 134 -5.99 13.39 -2.87
N ASN A 135 -5.78 13.56 -1.56
CA ASN A 135 -4.61 14.22 -1.00
C ASN A 135 -3.30 13.48 -1.31
N GLY A 136 -3.35 12.16 -1.49
CA GLY A 136 -2.20 11.35 -1.92
C GLY A 136 -1.86 11.49 -3.41
N CYS A 137 -2.76 12.06 -4.21
CA CYS A 137 -2.53 12.31 -5.62
C CYS A 137 -1.47 13.42 -5.81
N PRO A 138 -0.78 13.46 -6.96
CA PRO A 138 0.15 14.53 -7.28
C PRO A 138 -0.50 15.91 -7.22
N PRO A 139 0.27 16.99 -6.94
CA PRO A 139 -0.22 18.36 -6.99
C PRO A 139 -0.96 18.63 -8.31
N MET A 140 -2.17 19.19 -8.24
CA MET A 140 -2.87 19.65 -9.42
C MET A 140 -2.06 20.80 -10.04
N ARG A 141 -1.90 20.79 -11.37
CA ARG A 141 -1.22 21.87 -12.08
C ARG A 141 -2.19 23.06 -12.27
N PRO A 142 -1.78 24.31 -12.01
CA PRO A 142 -2.63 25.50 -12.18
C PRO A 142 -2.76 25.95 -13.65
N ALA A 143 -2.59 25.03 -14.62
CA ALA A 143 -2.68 25.28 -16.05
C ALA A 143 -2.92 23.97 -16.81
N ALA A 144 -3.51 24.06 -18.00
CA ALA A 144 -3.77 22.92 -18.87
C ALA A 144 -2.50 22.35 -19.50
N TYR A 145 -2.44 21.02 -19.66
CA TYR A 145 -1.39 20.38 -20.44
C TYR A 145 -1.51 20.76 -21.91
N GLU A 146 -0.40 21.05 -22.58
CA GLU A 146 -0.36 21.39 -24.00
C GLU A 146 0.69 20.50 -24.68
N GLY A 147 0.47 20.11 -25.94
CA GLY A 147 1.41 19.25 -26.66
C GLY A 147 2.80 19.89 -26.80
N ALA A 148 2.83 21.21 -26.99
CA ALA A 148 4.07 21.97 -26.97
C ALA A 148 4.79 21.82 -25.61
N ARG A 149 6.01 21.26 -25.66
CA ARG A 149 6.87 21.00 -24.49
C ARG A 149 6.24 20.05 -23.44
N LEU A 150 5.23 19.24 -23.80
CA LEU A 150 4.55 18.34 -22.86
C LEU A 150 5.52 17.48 -22.06
N ARG A 151 6.53 16.90 -22.73
CA ARG A 151 7.53 16.03 -22.08
C ARG A 151 8.31 16.73 -20.98
N GLU A 152 8.56 18.03 -21.11
CA GLU A 152 9.23 18.84 -20.10
C GLU A 152 8.29 19.18 -18.95
N THR A 153 7.03 19.50 -19.26
CA THR A 153 5.97 19.69 -18.26
C THR A 153 5.76 18.43 -17.41
N LEU A 154 5.70 17.25 -18.03
CA LEU A 154 5.59 15.97 -17.34
C LEU A 154 6.82 15.65 -16.48
N ARG A 155 8.02 15.98 -16.97
CA ARG A 155 9.25 15.85 -16.17
C ARG A 155 9.18 16.74 -14.92
N ALA A 156 8.83 18.01 -15.10
CA ALA A 156 8.72 18.97 -14.00
C ALA A 156 7.66 18.54 -12.97
N ALA A 157 6.53 18.00 -13.40
CA ALA A 157 5.51 17.46 -12.50
C ALA A 157 6.03 16.28 -11.66
N ALA A 158 6.76 15.35 -12.29
CA ALA A 158 7.40 14.24 -11.58
C ALA A 158 8.46 14.73 -10.57
N GLU A 159 9.32 15.66 -10.98
CA GLU A 159 10.36 16.26 -10.12
C GLU A 159 9.73 17.03 -8.94
N GLN A 160 8.69 17.83 -9.18
CA GLN A 160 7.95 18.53 -8.13
C GLN A 160 7.32 17.55 -7.15
N PHE A 161 6.67 16.48 -7.65
CA PHE A 161 6.09 15.46 -6.79
C PHE A 161 7.15 14.81 -5.89
N LEU A 162 8.28 14.40 -6.48
CA LEU A 162 9.39 13.74 -5.78
C LEU A 162 10.18 14.68 -4.86
N SER A 163 10.04 16.00 -4.99
CA SER A 163 10.67 16.94 -4.03
C SER A 163 9.94 17.00 -2.68
N GLY A 164 8.70 16.51 -2.60
CA GLY A 164 7.94 16.48 -1.36
C GLY A 164 8.43 15.38 -0.44
N GLU A 165 8.74 15.70 0.82
CA GLU A 165 9.25 14.74 1.82
C GLU A 165 8.28 13.56 2.05
N TRP A 166 6.98 13.79 1.92
CA TRP A 166 5.95 12.74 1.96
C TRP A 166 6.00 11.78 0.77
N ASN A 167 6.44 12.26 -0.39
CA ASN A 167 6.39 11.51 -1.64
C ASN A 167 7.68 10.78 -1.93
N LEU A 168 8.81 11.33 -1.47
CA LEU A 168 10.12 10.71 -1.52
C LEU A 168 11.01 11.24 -0.38
N ARG A 169 11.56 10.31 0.41
CA ARG A 169 12.61 10.59 1.39
C ARG A 169 13.67 9.49 1.33
N ILE A 170 14.93 9.90 1.14
CA ILE A 170 16.07 8.99 1.06
C ILE A 170 16.84 9.05 2.37
N ASP A 171 16.88 7.94 3.10
CA ASP A 171 17.65 7.77 4.32
C ASP A 171 18.90 6.95 4.02
N HIS A 172 20.02 7.65 3.82
CA HIS A 172 21.31 7.00 3.54
C HIS A 172 21.89 6.24 4.75
N ALA A 173 21.54 6.63 5.98
CA ALA A 173 22.04 5.97 7.19
C ALA A 173 21.35 4.62 7.39
N ALA A 174 20.03 4.59 7.23
CA ALA A 174 19.24 3.37 7.28
C ALA A 174 19.29 2.56 5.98
N ARG A 175 19.78 3.15 4.88
CA ARG A 175 19.77 2.61 3.51
C ARG A 175 18.34 2.29 3.05
N ARG A 176 17.45 3.27 3.24
CA ARG A 176 16.02 3.19 2.91
C ARG A 176 15.58 4.33 2.00
N ILE A 177 14.56 4.05 1.20
CA ILE A 177 13.86 5.04 0.38
C ILE A 177 12.37 4.92 0.69
N PHE A 178 11.82 5.94 1.33
CA PHE A 178 10.39 6.09 1.53
C PHE A 178 9.81 6.75 0.28
N ILE A 179 8.89 6.10 -0.42
CA ILE A 179 8.27 6.61 -1.65
C ILE A 179 6.75 6.49 -1.61
N SER A 180 6.06 7.33 -2.39
CA SER A 180 4.60 7.24 -2.54
C SER A 180 4.14 5.87 -3.03
N ARG A 181 2.98 5.42 -2.52
CA ARG A 181 2.29 4.20 -2.95
C ARG A 181 1.90 4.20 -4.44
N ILE A 182 1.93 5.34 -5.13
CA ILE A 182 1.78 5.41 -6.60
C ILE A 182 2.75 4.44 -7.29
N PHE A 183 3.99 4.38 -6.82
CA PHE A 183 5.00 3.46 -7.35
C PHE A 183 4.67 1.98 -7.12
N LYS A 184 3.79 1.66 -6.17
CA LYS A 184 3.28 0.31 -5.93
C LYS A 184 2.02 0.01 -6.76
N MET A 185 1.09 0.96 -6.84
CA MET A 185 -0.17 0.77 -7.59
C MET A 185 0.07 0.67 -9.10
N TYR A 186 1.03 1.43 -9.63
CA TYR A 186 1.37 1.48 -11.05
C TYR A 186 2.80 1.02 -11.32
N ALA A 187 3.28 0.18 -10.42
CA ALA A 187 4.42 -0.71 -10.52
C ALA A 187 4.98 -0.91 -11.95
N GLY A 188 4.22 -1.62 -12.79
CA GLY A 188 4.66 -2.03 -14.13
C GLY A 188 4.97 -0.86 -15.05
N ASP A 189 4.30 0.28 -14.87
CA ASP A 189 4.50 1.46 -15.70
C ASP A 189 5.87 2.11 -15.41
N PHE A 190 6.36 2.02 -14.16
CA PHE A 190 7.68 2.54 -13.76
C PHE A 190 8.81 1.53 -13.96
N ALA A 191 8.56 0.27 -13.60
CA ALA A 191 9.59 -0.75 -13.56
C ALA A 191 9.85 -1.41 -14.93
N GLY A 192 8.85 -1.37 -15.81
CA GLY A 192 8.80 -2.20 -17.02
C GLY A 192 8.50 -3.66 -16.68
N GLU A 193 8.76 -4.55 -17.64
CA GLU A 193 8.68 -6.00 -17.41
C GLU A 193 9.75 -6.41 -16.39
N ALA A 194 9.33 -7.10 -15.32
CA ALA A 194 10.20 -7.63 -14.28
C ALA A 194 9.79 -9.08 -13.96
N GLY A 195 10.75 -10.00 -14.02
CA GLY A 195 10.55 -11.40 -13.64
C GLY A 195 10.76 -11.66 -12.15
N THR A 196 11.44 -10.73 -11.46
CA THR A 196 11.73 -10.82 -10.02
C THR A 196 11.35 -9.54 -9.28
N THR A 197 11.17 -9.66 -7.97
CA THR A 197 10.89 -8.53 -7.08
C THR A 197 12.07 -7.56 -7.02
N GLU A 198 13.31 -8.06 -7.16
CA GLU A 198 14.50 -7.19 -7.25
C GLU A 198 14.48 -6.35 -8.54
N GLU A 199 14.23 -6.97 -9.70
CA GLU A 199 14.15 -6.25 -10.98
C GLU A 199 13.09 -5.16 -10.93
N TYR A 200 11.94 -5.48 -10.36
CA TYR A 200 10.85 -4.57 -10.11
C TYR A 200 11.29 -3.36 -9.26
N ARG A 201 11.88 -3.62 -8.08
CA ARG A 201 12.40 -2.59 -7.17
C ARG A 201 13.42 -1.69 -7.86
N ARG A 202 14.37 -2.29 -8.60
CA ARG A 202 15.42 -1.55 -9.32
C ARG A 202 14.84 -0.68 -10.42
N GLY A 203 13.76 -1.11 -11.08
CA GLY A 203 13.03 -0.32 -12.07
C GLY A 203 12.47 0.97 -11.47
N VAL A 204 11.76 0.86 -10.35
CA VAL A 204 11.27 2.02 -9.59
C VAL A 204 12.43 2.94 -9.17
N LEU A 205 13.53 2.38 -8.65
CA LEU A 205 14.68 3.16 -8.22
C LEU A 205 15.43 3.85 -9.37
N ARG A 206 15.46 3.27 -10.56
CA ARG A 206 15.98 3.94 -11.78
C ARG A 206 15.11 5.16 -12.13
N PHE A 207 13.79 5.06 -12.01
CA PHE A 207 12.90 6.19 -12.22
C PHE A 207 13.20 7.32 -11.22
N VAL A 208 13.34 6.98 -9.92
CA VAL A 208 13.68 7.94 -8.86
C VAL A 208 15.04 8.60 -9.12
N ALA A 209 16.08 7.81 -9.40
CA ALA A 209 17.43 8.32 -9.70
C ALA A 209 17.40 9.34 -10.85
N ARG A 210 16.69 9.01 -11.94
CA ARG A 210 16.58 9.87 -13.13
C ARG A 210 15.94 11.23 -12.84
N HIS A 211 14.96 11.30 -11.95
CA HIS A 211 14.19 12.51 -11.66
C HIS A 211 14.63 13.24 -10.39
N THR A 212 15.60 12.71 -9.65
CA THR A 212 16.17 13.39 -8.47
C THR A 212 17.63 13.77 -8.64
N GLY A 213 18.31 13.22 -9.67
CA GLY A 213 19.74 13.39 -9.87
C GLY A 213 20.60 12.55 -8.92
N VAL A 214 20.00 11.75 -8.03
CA VAL A 214 20.75 10.79 -7.21
C VAL A 214 21.29 9.68 -8.11
N ALA A 215 22.57 9.36 -7.97
CA ALA A 215 23.18 8.26 -8.70
C ALA A 215 22.50 6.93 -8.34
N PHE A 216 22.02 6.19 -9.34
CA PHE A 216 21.28 4.94 -9.13
C PHE A 216 22.11 3.93 -8.32
N GLU A 217 23.41 3.84 -8.58
CA GLU A 217 24.34 2.92 -7.91
C GLU A 217 24.40 3.15 -6.39
N ARG A 218 24.11 4.39 -5.93
CA ARG A 218 24.09 4.71 -4.50
C ARG A 218 22.84 4.21 -3.78
N ILE A 219 21.77 3.92 -4.52
CA ILE A 219 20.46 3.57 -3.98
C ILE A 219 19.95 2.22 -4.48
N ALA A 220 20.63 1.58 -5.43
CA ALA A 220 20.20 0.36 -6.11
C ALA A 220 19.92 -0.81 -5.15
N ASP A 221 20.52 -0.80 -3.98
CA ASP A 221 20.42 -1.81 -2.93
C ASP A 221 19.74 -1.27 -1.66
N TYR A 222 19.03 -0.13 -1.77
CA TYR A 222 18.24 0.42 -0.66
C TYR A 222 16.90 -0.29 -0.60
N GLU A 223 16.46 -0.51 0.64
CA GLU A 223 15.10 -0.93 0.94
C GLU A 223 14.14 0.17 0.49
N VAL A 224 13.16 -0.18 -0.33
CA VAL A 224 12.06 0.72 -0.66
C VAL A 224 11.03 0.62 0.46
N VAL A 225 10.33 1.68 0.82
CA VAL A 225 9.21 1.66 1.78
C VAL A 225 8.09 2.51 1.20
N TYR A 226 6.88 1.95 1.08
CA TYR A 226 5.76 2.69 0.50
C TYR A 226 4.98 3.46 1.57
N ASN A 227 4.79 4.76 1.36
CA ASN A 227 4.03 5.62 2.25
C ASN A 227 2.52 5.42 2.09
N VAL A 228 1.75 5.90 3.06
CA VAL A 228 0.28 5.87 2.98
C VAL A 228 -0.20 6.73 1.83
N TYR A 229 -1.26 6.26 1.18
CA TYR A 229 -2.00 7.08 0.26
C TYR A 229 -3.21 7.72 0.98
N ASP A 230 -3.21 9.06 1.15
CA ASP A 230 -4.33 9.77 1.77
C ASP A 230 -5.47 9.93 0.75
N TRP A 231 -6.44 9.01 0.84
CA TRP A 231 -7.64 9.01 0.01
C TRP A 231 -8.66 10.10 0.35
N GLY A 232 -8.44 10.89 1.41
CA GLY A 232 -9.30 12.02 1.69
C GLY A 232 -9.17 13.09 0.59
N LEU A 233 -10.23 13.86 0.37
CA LEU A 233 -10.31 14.84 -0.71
C LEU A 233 -9.15 15.85 -0.62
N ASN A 234 -8.57 16.24 -1.75
CA ASN A 234 -7.49 17.26 -1.86
C ASN A 234 -7.99 18.71 -1.78
N ASP A 235 -8.95 18.93 -0.89
CA ASP A 235 -9.56 20.22 -0.67
C ASP A 235 -8.58 21.18 0.04
N ALA A 236 -8.44 22.40 -0.50
CA ALA A 236 -7.64 23.47 0.10
C ALA A 236 -8.09 23.81 1.53
N ALA A 237 -9.39 23.68 1.84
CA ALA A 237 -9.94 23.90 3.17
C ALA A 237 -9.66 22.75 4.16
N ARG A 238 -9.17 21.59 3.67
CA ARG A 238 -8.88 20.43 4.51
C ARG A 238 -7.43 20.43 4.98
N THR A 239 -7.26 20.33 6.29
CA THR A 239 -5.96 19.97 6.88
C THR A 239 -5.75 18.47 6.74
N PRO A 240 -4.69 18.00 6.05
CA PRO A 240 -4.38 16.58 5.98
C PRO A 240 -4.15 16.03 7.38
N HIS A 241 -4.84 14.95 7.76
CA HIS A 241 -4.59 14.26 9.02
C HIS A 241 -3.48 13.23 8.80
N LEU A 242 -2.23 13.68 8.84
CA LEU A 242 -1.09 12.80 8.86
C LEU A 242 -0.46 12.90 10.25
N GLY A 243 -0.85 11.98 11.13
CA GLY A 243 -0.20 11.81 12.41
C GLY A 243 1.25 11.33 12.22
N PRO A 244 2.10 11.41 13.25
CA PRO A 244 3.51 11.02 13.17
C PRO A 244 3.73 9.52 12.90
N ILE A 245 2.68 8.71 13.03
CA ILE A 245 2.70 7.27 12.80
C ILE A 245 1.95 6.98 11.49
N LEU A 246 2.69 6.62 10.45
CA LEU A 246 2.18 6.40 9.11
C LEU A 246 1.75 4.94 8.92
N PHE A 247 0.90 4.63 7.96
CA PHE A 247 0.63 3.25 7.56
C PHE A 247 1.86 2.61 6.92
N HIS A 248 2.19 1.38 7.33
CA HIS A 248 3.24 0.56 6.74
C HIS A 248 2.61 -0.52 5.87
N GLU A 249 2.82 -0.40 4.57
CA GLU A 249 2.57 -1.50 3.66
C GLU A 249 3.88 -2.21 3.36
N PRO A 250 3.98 -3.53 3.58
CA PRO A 250 5.15 -4.29 3.17
C PRO A 250 5.42 -4.08 1.68
N VAL A 251 6.70 -4.07 1.39
CA VAL A 251 7.28 -3.46 0.20
C VAL A 251 7.45 -4.49 -0.90
N GLU A 252 7.67 -5.73 -0.52
CA GLU A 252 8.06 -6.76 -1.45
C GLU A 252 6.83 -7.54 -1.91
N HIS A 253 6.62 -7.51 -3.22
CA HIS A 253 5.74 -8.46 -3.87
C HIS A 253 6.45 -9.80 -3.93
N PHE A 254 5.70 -10.86 -4.18
CA PHE A 254 6.30 -12.13 -4.52
C PHE A 254 6.15 -12.30 -6.03
N ALA A 255 7.26 -12.44 -6.74
CA ALA A 255 7.32 -12.72 -8.17
C ALA A 255 7.72 -14.19 -8.40
N GLU A 256 7.25 -14.77 -9.52
CA GLU A 256 7.52 -16.19 -9.82
C GLU A 256 9.02 -16.51 -9.98
N GLY A 257 9.80 -15.52 -10.44
CA GLY A 257 11.25 -15.63 -10.58
C GLY A 257 12.04 -15.47 -9.28
N ASP A 258 11.41 -15.14 -8.15
CA ASP A 258 12.11 -15.01 -6.87
C ASP A 258 12.67 -16.38 -6.42
N THR A 259 13.90 -16.37 -5.92
CA THR A 259 14.67 -17.57 -5.51
C THR A 259 14.95 -17.66 -4.01
N GLU A 260 14.57 -16.62 -3.26
CA GLU A 260 14.81 -16.52 -1.82
C GLU A 260 13.59 -15.95 -1.11
N LEU A 261 13.43 -16.33 0.16
CA LEU A 261 12.41 -15.74 1.02
C LEU A 261 12.94 -14.43 1.57
N ARG A 262 12.17 -13.34 1.43
CA ARG A 262 12.60 -12.02 1.91
C ARG A 262 11.78 -11.45 3.05
N GLU A 263 10.69 -12.10 3.45
CA GLU A 263 10.03 -11.78 4.72
C GLU A 263 9.66 -13.05 5.49
N LEU A 264 9.87 -13.03 6.80
CA LEU A 264 9.56 -14.14 7.71
C LEU A 264 9.02 -13.61 9.04
N HIS A 265 7.86 -14.10 9.47
CA HIS A 265 7.35 -13.84 10.81
C HIS A 265 7.97 -14.82 11.81
N LEU A 266 8.41 -14.31 12.95
CA LEU A 266 8.75 -15.08 14.13
C LEU A 266 7.58 -15.03 15.10
N TYR A 267 7.10 -16.21 15.52
CA TYR A 267 5.93 -16.34 16.37
C TYR A 267 6.26 -16.95 17.73
N GLU A 268 6.09 -16.15 18.79
CA GLU A 268 6.48 -16.51 20.17
C GLU A 268 5.38 -17.12 21.04
N GLY A 269 4.15 -17.18 20.51
CA GLY A 269 2.98 -17.67 21.21
C GLY A 269 1.83 -16.69 21.16
N ASN A 270 0.78 -16.98 21.93
CA ASN A 270 -0.49 -16.26 21.88
C ASN A 270 -0.81 -15.44 23.15
N PHE A 271 0.12 -15.35 24.10
CA PHE A 271 -0.04 -14.56 25.31
C PHE A 271 -0.06 -13.05 25.01
N CYS A 272 -1.17 -12.39 25.32
CA CYS A 272 -1.34 -10.95 25.10
C CYS A 272 -2.14 -10.31 26.26
N ASN A 273 -1.94 -9.01 26.45
CA ASN A 273 -2.61 -8.21 27.48
C ASN A 273 -3.94 -7.61 27.00
N ARG A 274 -4.49 -8.10 25.88
CA ARG A 274 -5.73 -7.62 25.27
C ARG A 274 -6.55 -8.76 24.68
N THR A 275 -7.86 -8.69 24.80
CA THR A 275 -8.80 -9.67 24.21
C THR A 275 -9.60 -9.01 23.10
N CYS A 276 -8.97 -8.82 21.94
CA CYS A 276 -9.65 -8.23 20.78
C CYS A 276 -10.66 -9.21 20.18
N ALA A 277 -11.87 -8.73 19.86
CA ALA A 277 -12.96 -9.56 19.31
C ALA A 277 -12.63 -10.19 17.94
N TRP A 278 -11.63 -9.65 17.24
CA TRP A 278 -11.16 -10.08 15.92
C TRP A 278 -9.74 -10.69 15.95
N CYS A 279 -9.22 -11.00 17.14
CA CYS A 279 -7.85 -11.49 17.28
C CYS A 279 -7.66 -12.83 16.56
N THR A 280 -6.63 -12.91 15.72
CA THR A 280 -6.18 -14.17 15.12
C THR A 280 -5.36 -15.01 16.09
N ILE A 281 -4.81 -14.37 17.11
CA ILE A 281 -3.93 -14.94 18.13
C ILE A 281 -4.64 -14.85 19.50
N ASN A 282 -5.72 -15.61 19.66
CA ASN A 282 -6.63 -15.51 20.82
C ASN A 282 -6.13 -16.32 22.02
N GLY A 283 -5.07 -15.86 22.69
CA GLY A 283 -4.59 -16.45 23.94
C GLY A 283 -4.93 -15.65 25.20
N SER A 284 -5.36 -14.40 25.10
CA SER A 284 -5.39 -13.51 26.27
C SER A 284 -6.47 -13.84 27.32
N PRO A 285 -6.17 -13.71 28.63
CA PRO A 285 -4.85 -13.55 29.25
C PRO A 285 -4.17 -14.90 29.62
N GLN A 286 -4.72 -16.04 29.24
CA GLN A 286 -4.21 -17.38 29.60
C GLN A 286 -3.29 -18.01 28.54
N GLY A 287 -2.79 -17.19 27.62
CA GLY A 287 -2.05 -17.63 26.45
C GLY A 287 -0.70 -18.19 26.83
N TRP A 288 -0.05 -18.83 25.89
CA TRP A 288 1.29 -19.37 26.07
C TRP A 288 2.33 -18.45 25.45
N TYR A 289 3.53 -18.52 26.02
CA TYR A 289 4.73 -17.86 25.53
C TYR A 289 5.89 -18.85 25.63
N GLU A 290 6.72 -18.87 24.60
CA GLU A 290 7.99 -19.60 24.61
C GLU A 290 9.07 -18.71 24.01
N ARG A 291 10.29 -18.76 24.57
CA ARG A 291 11.43 -17.98 24.06
C ARG A 291 11.96 -18.57 22.76
N TYR A 292 12.49 -17.74 21.88
CA TYR A 292 13.22 -18.20 20.69
C TYR A 292 14.50 -18.94 21.08
N SER A 293 14.63 -20.20 20.66
CA SER A 293 15.86 -20.96 20.83
C SER A 293 16.91 -20.57 19.77
N PRO A 294 18.22 -20.78 20.05
CA PRO A 294 19.27 -20.60 19.04
C PRO A 294 18.98 -21.33 17.73
N ALA A 295 18.48 -22.58 17.80
CA ALA A 295 18.15 -23.37 16.61
C ALA A 295 17.04 -22.75 15.76
N VAL A 296 16.04 -22.10 16.39
CA VAL A 296 14.98 -21.38 15.67
C VAL A 296 15.53 -20.13 15.00
N LEU A 297 16.36 -19.35 15.70
CA LEU A 297 16.95 -18.13 15.14
C LEU A 297 17.96 -18.45 14.03
N ASP A 298 18.77 -19.48 14.18
CA ASP A 298 19.71 -19.94 13.15
C ASP A 298 18.96 -20.44 11.91
N GLN A 299 17.85 -21.17 12.09
CA GLN A 299 16.99 -21.57 10.99
C GLN A 299 16.36 -20.36 10.28
N ALA A 300 15.92 -19.34 11.03
CA ALA A 300 15.38 -18.11 10.44
C ALA A 300 16.43 -17.44 9.54
N LEU A 301 17.68 -17.34 9.99
CA LEU A 301 18.79 -16.76 9.23
C LEU A 301 19.19 -17.59 8.01
N ALA A 302 19.04 -18.91 8.07
CA ALA A 302 19.31 -19.79 6.94
C ALA A 302 18.22 -19.70 5.85
N THR A 303 16.98 -19.40 6.25
CA THR A 303 15.82 -19.35 5.34
C THR A 303 15.56 -17.96 4.77
N LEU A 304 15.78 -16.90 5.55
CA LEU A 304 15.51 -15.52 5.15
C LEU A 304 16.74 -14.89 4.48
N ALA A 305 16.52 -14.11 3.42
CA ALA A 305 17.54 -13.30 2.79
C ALA A 305 18.27 -12.42 3.84
N PRO A 306 19.62 -12.28 3.79
CA PRO A 306 20.37 -11.54 4.81
C PRO A 306 19.96 -10.07 4.97
N ASP A 307 19.32 -9.50 3.97
CA ASP A 307 18.80 -8.14 3.91
C ASP A 307 17.25 -8.07 3.83
N GLY A 308 16.55 -9.19 4.09
CA GLY A 308 15.09 -9.27 4.15
C GLY A 308 14.47 -8.66 5.41
N ASN A 309 13.21 -8.97 5.72
CA ASN A 309 12.49 -8.48 6.89
C ASN A 309 12.12 -9.62 7.86
N LEU A 310 12.63 -9.54 9.08
CA LEU A 310 12.32 -10.46 10.18
C LEU A 310 11.30 -9.81 11.12
N LYS A 311 10.11 -10.41 11.24
CA LYS A 311 8.94 -9.79 11.86
C LYS A 311 8.55 -10.49 13.16
N PHE A 312 8.75 -9.84 14.30
CA PHE A 312 8.28 -10.36 15.58
C PHE A 312 6.77 -10.15 15.71
N TYR A 313 6.04 -11.26 15.82
CA TYR A 313 4.58 -11.32 15.75
C TYR A 313 4.03 -12.38 16.71
N GLY A 314 2.75 -12.26 17.07
CA GLY A 314 2.02 -13.28 17.82
C GLY A 314 1.10 -12.66 18.86
N GLY A 315 1.34 -12.97 20.12
CA GLY A 315 0.73 -12.32 21.27
C GLY A 315 1.12 -10.83 21.36
N GLU A 316 1.61 -10.38 22.52
CA GLU A 316 2.15 -9.02 22.64
C GLU A 316 3.67 -9.04 22.92
N PRO A 317 4.51 -8.77 21.89
CA PRO A 317 5.97 -8.81 22.04
C PRO A 317 6.53 -7.89 23.12
N THR A 318 5.87 -6.76 23.39
CA THR A 318 6.33 -5.82 24.42
C THR A 318 6.18 -6.35 25.85
N LEU A 319 5.45 -7.46 26.07
CA LEU A 319 5.43 -8.18 27.35
C LEU A 319 6.72 -8.97 27.60
N HIS A 320 7.51 -9.22 26.55
CA HIS A 320 8.75 -9.99 26.57
C HIS A 320 9.93 -9.21 25.95
N ALA A 321 9.92 -7.88 26.08
CA ALA A 321 10.84 -6.96 25.42
C ALA A 321 12.33 -7.29 25.57
N GLU A 322 12.75 -7.81 26.73
CA GLU A 322 14.14 -8.24 26.96
C GLU A 322 14.53 -9.43 26.08
N GLU A 323 13.64 -10.40 25.91
CA GLU A 323 13.87 -11.57 25.07
C GLU A 323 13.83 -11.20 23.58
N ILE A 324 12.93 -10.30 23.18
CA ILE A 324 12.93 -9.71 21.83
C ILE A 324 14.26 -9.01 21.54
N THR A 325 14.72 -8.16 22.45
CA THR A 325 16.01 -7.44 22.33
C THR A 325 17.19 -8.41 22.22
N ARG A 326 17.18 -9.51 23.00
CA ARG A 326 18.19 -10.57 22.91
C ARG A 326 18.15 -11.28 21.55
N ALA A 327 16.97 -11.61 21.04
CA ALA A 327 16.82 -12.23 19.73
C ALA A 327 17.32 -11.32 18.60
N ILE A 328 17.01 -10.02 18.66
CA ILE A 328 17.52 -9.02 17.72
C ILE A 328 19.05 -8.98 17.75
N ARG A 329 19.65 -8.87 18.93
CA ARG A 329 21.11 -8.89 19.07
C ARG A 329 21.72 -10.18 18.49
N TYR A 330 21.11 -11.32 18.80
CA TYR A 330 21.57 -12.63 18.33
C TYR A 330 21.64 -12.72 16.80
N VAL A 331 20.60 -12.25 16.10
CA VAL A 331 20.57 -12.26 14.63
C VAL A 331 21.53 -11.23 14.02
N ARG A 332 21.69 -10.06 14.65
CA ARG A 332 22.66 -9.03 14.22
C ARG A 332 24.10 -9.49 14.34
N GLU A 333 24.47 -10.14 15.45
CA GLU A 333 25.81 -10.72 15.68
C GLU A 333 26.17 -11.80 14.65
N ARG A 334 25.17 -12.40 14.01
CA ARG A 334 25.32 -13.41 12.93
C ARG A 334 25.21 -12.84 11.53
N GLY A 335 25.25 -11.51 11.40
CA GLY A 335 25.33 -10.84 10.11
C GLY A 335 23.99 -10.58 9.44
N PHE A 336 22.85 -10.67 10.15
CA PHE A 336 21.59 -10.20 9.60
C PHE A 336 21.62 -8.68 9.40
N ARG A 337 21.51 -8.25 8.15
CA ARG A 337 21.50 -6.85 7.71
C ARG A 337 20.09 -6.43 7.25
N GLY A 338 19.07 -7.21 7.56
CA GLY A 338 17.70 -6.92 7.16
C GLY A 338 16.96 -5.99 8.11
N LEU A 339 15.70 -5.74 7.79
CA LEU A 339 14.76 -5.03 8.65
C LEU A 339 14.31 -5.95 9.80
N VAL A 340 14.08 -5.35 10.98
CA VAL A 340 13.41 -6.02 12.10
C VAL A 340 12.11 -5.26 12.38
N THR A 341 10.96 -5.88 12.15
CA THR A 341 9.66 -5.26 12.43
C THR A 341 9.02 -5.87 13.68
N ILE A 342 8.53 -5.04 14.60
CA ILE A 342 7.81 -5.45 15.80
C ILE A 342 6.32 -5.15 15.62
N PHE A 343 5.48 -6.18 15.56
CA PHE A 343 4.04 -5.97 15.65
C PHE A 343 3.64 -5.78 17.11
N SER A 344 2.93 -4.70 17.43
CA SER A 344 2.54 -4.41 18.80
C SER A 344 1.17 -3.75 18.88
N ASN A 345 0.45 -4.01 19.97
CA ASN A 345 -0.75 -3.27 20.32
C ASN A 345 -0.47 -1.87 20.91
N GLY A 346 0.81 -1.56 21.21
CA GLY A 346 1.26 -0.25 21.67
C GLY A 346 1.01 0.08 23.14
N VAL A 347 0.31 -0.77 23.91
CA VAL A 347 -0.06 -0.47 25.30
C VAL A 347 1.17 -0.28 26.18
N LYS A 348 2.23 -1.06 25.98
CA LYS A 348 3.52 -0.90 26.69
C LYS A 348 4.46 0.00 25.89
N ALA A 349 4.07 1.26 25.71
CA ALA A 349 4.79 2.23 24.87
C ALA A 349 6.30 2.33 25.18
N GLU A 350 6.69 2.46 26.45
CA GLU A 350 8.11 2.53 26.82
C GLU A 350 8.88 1.26 26.45
N ARG A 351 8.29 0.08 26.66
CA ARG A 351 8.94 -1.19 26.30
C ARG A 351 9.08 -1.35 24.78
N LEU A 352 8.12 -0.85 24.01
CA LEU A 352 8.24 -0.80 22.56
C LEU A 352 9.39 0.12 22.15
N ILE A 353 9.48 1.30 22.75
CA ILE A 353 10.57 2.26 22.52
C ILE A 353 11.93 1.64 22.88
N ASP A 354 12.06 0.96 24.03
CA ASP A 354 13.29 0.26 24.43
C ASP A 354 13.76 -0.75 23.37
N ILE A 355 12.83 -1.54 22.81
CA ILE A 355 13.14 -2.48 21.71
C ILE A 355 13.62 -1.71 20.48
N LEU A 356 12.95 -0.61 20.13
CA LEU A 356 13.27 0.19 18.95
C LEU A 356 14.64 0.87 19.08
N GLU A 357 15.00 1.37 20.27
CA GLU A 357 16.28 1.99 20.55
C GLU A 357 17.43 0.97 20.61
N SER A 358 17.14 -0.30 20.89
CA SER A 358 18.14 -1.38 20.91
C SER A 358 18.72 -1.73 19.53
N ASP A 359 18.04 -1.37 18.44
CA ASP A 359 18.48 -1.60 17.06
C ASP A 359 18.10 -0.42 16.18
N ALA A 360 19.11 0.29 15.65
CA ALA A 360 18.91 1.47 14.81
C ALA A 360 18.08 1.18 13.54
N ARG A 361 17.95 -0.10 13.15
CA ARG A 361 17.21 -0.54 11.97
C ARG A 361 15.89 -1.22 12.28
N SER A 362 15.48 -1.37 13.54
CA SER A 362 14.18 -1.96 13.82
C SER A 362 13.06 -0.99 13.47
N GLU A 363 11.81 -1.42 13.53
CA GLU A 363 10.63 -0.58 13.40
C GLU A 363 9.46 -1.26 14.10
N ALA A 364 8.37 -0.53 14.31
CA ALA A 364 7.16 -1.09 14.88
C ALA A 364 5.96 -0.85 13.99
N VAL A 365 5.04 -1.82 13.97
CA VAL A 365 3.73 -1.71 13.33
C VAL A 365 2.65 -1.86 14.41
N LEU A 366 1.96 -0.76 14.68
CA LEU A 366 0.82 -0.70 15.58
C LEU A 366 -0.44 -1.20 14.88
N ASN A 367 -1.29 -1.92 15.59
CA ASN A 367 -2.58 -2.30 15.04
C ASN A 367 -3.49 -1.06 14.83
N TYR A 368 -4.04 -0.90 13.63
CA TYR A 368 -4.87 0.25 13.24
C TYR A 368 -6.10 0.41 14.14
N SER A 369 -6.86 -0.66 14.36
CA SER A 369 -8.11 -0.62 15.12
C SER A 369 -7.87 -0.27 16.59
N ILE A 370 -6.74 -0.67 17.17
CA ILE A 370 -6.34 -0.31 18.54
C ILE A 370 -5.90 1.16 18.60
N TYR A 371 -5.02 1.58 17.70
CA TYR A 371 -4.48 2.95 17.71
C TYR A 371 -5.56 4.03 17.48
N HIS A 372 -6.54 3.74 16.62
CA HIS A 372 -7.67 4.65 16.35
C HIS A 372 -8.90 4.40 17.22
N GLY A 373 -8.93 3.32 18.03
CA GLY A 373 -10.09 2.99 18.86
C GLY A 373 -11.34 2.64 18.06
N ARG A 374 -11.17 1.99 16.90
CA ARG A 374 -12.26 1.76 15.94
C ARG A 374 -12.99 0.44 16.17
N ASP A 375 -12.25 -0.63 16.41
CA ASP A 375 -12.77 -2.02 16.55
C ASP A 375 -12.22 -2.74 17.78
N ALA A 376 -11.49 -2.00 18.60
CA ALA A 376 -10.95 -2.46 19.87
C ALA A 376 -10.94 -1.28 20.82
N GLU A 377 -10.81 -1.56 22.12
CA GLU A 377 -10.54 -0.53 23.11
C GLU A 377 -9.37 0.34 22.62
N PRO A 378 -9.51 1.67 22.60
CA PRO A 378 -8.46 2.55 22.11
C PRO A 378 -7.15 2.35 22.88
N LEU A 379 -6.04 2.67 22.23
CA LEU A 379 -4.77 2.78 22.91
C LEU A 379 -4.88 3.78 24.07
N PRO A 380 -4.37 3.47 25.28
CA PRO A 380 -4.44 4.40 26.40
C PRO A 380 -3.85 5.77 26.01
N PRO A 381 -4.50 6.91 26.34
CA PRO A 381 -4.07 8.22 25.87
C PRO A 381 -2.60 8.55 26.16
N HIS A 382 -2.10 8.15 27.34
CA HIS A 382 -0.69 8.35 27.71
C HIS A 382 0.26 7.54 26.81
N ALA A 383 -0.07 6.28 26.50
CA ALA A 383 0.73 5.43 25.63
C ALA A 383 0.72 5.97 24.20
N LYS A 384 -0.46 6.41 23.71
CA LYS A 384 -0.61 7.03 22.40
C LYS A 384 0.23 8.29 22.26
N ALA A 385 0.09 9.24 23.20
CA ALA A 385 0.86 10.49 23.19
C ALA A 385 2.38 10.23 23.24
N ARG A 386 2.81 9.24 24.04
CA ARG A 386 4.22 8.86 24.14
C ARG A 386 4.77 8.31 22.81
N LEU A 387 4.05 7.40 22.17
CA LEU A 387 4.45 6.83 20.88
C LEU A 387 4.43 7.88 19.76
N GLU A 388 3.44 8.77 19.74
CA GLU A 388 3.35 9.86 18.76
C GLU A 388 4.50 10.86 18.92
N ALA A 389 4.82 11.26 20.16
CA ALA A 389 5.94 12.15 20.43
C ALA A 389 7.28 11.50 20.03
N TRP A 390 7.47 10.21 20.34
CA TRP A 390 8.67 9.49 19.96
C TRP A 390 8.77 9.32 18.43
N ALA A 391 7.67 8.97 17.75
CA ALA A 391 7.62 8.83 16.29
C ALA A 391 7.85 10.16 15.56
N ALA A 392 7.40 11.29 16.13
CA ALA A 392 7.70 12.62 15.60
C ALA A 392 9.20 12.95 15.68
N ALA A 393 9.88 12.50 16.74
CA ALA A 393 11.33 12.65 16.90
C ALA A 393 12.14 11.61 16.09
N HIS A 394 11.52 10.49 15.72
CA HIS A 394 12.14 9.37 15.00
C HIS A 394 11.28 8.95 13.79
N PRO A 395 11.17 9.81 12.76
CA PRO A 395 10.28 9.58 11.64
C PRO A 395 10.61 8.28 10.88
N GLY A 396 9.58 7.51 10.54
CA GLY A 396 9.73 6.24 9.80
C GLY A 396 10.21 5.06 10.64
N ARG A 397 9.99 5.11 11.96
CA ARG A 397 10.31 4.02 12.90
C ARG A 397 9.08 3.37 13.53
N ILE A 398 7.93 4.04 13.55
CA ILE A 398 6.65 3.49 14.01
C ILE A 398 5.61 3.73 12.93
N PHE A 399 4.83 2.70 12.66
CA PHE A 399 3.80 2.70 11.66
C PHE A 399 2.50 2.09 12.17
N GLN A 400 1.44 2.15 11.37
CA GLN A 400 0.15 1.49 11.57
C GLN A 400 0.00 0.36 10.54
N GLY A 401 -0.60 -0.75 10.95
CA GLY A 401 -0.95 -1.85 10.07
C GLY A 401 -2.23 -1.60 9.27
N TYR A 402 -2.74 -2.65 8.64
CA TYR A 402 -3.94 -2.61 7.81
C TYR A 402 -5.15 -1.99 8.53
N LYS A 403 -5.84 -1.06 7.84
CA LYS A 403 -7.17 -0.56 8.22
C LYS A 403 -8.25 -1.64 8.08
N VAL A 404 -7.99 -2.64 7.22
CA VAL A 404 -8.90 -3.72 6.88
C VAL A 404 -9.06 -4.67 8.07
N LEU A 405 -10.30 -5.03 8.37
CA LEU A 405 -10.66 -6.06 9.33
C LEU A 405 -10.79 -7.40 8.59
N PHE A 406 -9.84 -8.30 8.81
CA PHE A 406 -9.92 -9.66 8.27
C PHE A 406 -10.80 -10.53 9.18
N HIS A 407 -11.77 -11.22 8.58
CA HIS A 407 -12.59 -12.22 9.24
C HIS A 407 -11.75 -13.48 9.51
N ALA A 408 -10.90 -13.41 10.53
CA ALA A 408 -9.98 -14.46 10.94
C ALA A 408 -10.01 -14.64 12.47
N GLY A 409 -9.57 -15.79 12.95
CA GLY A 409 -9.49 -16.10 14.39
C GLY A 409 -10.84 -16.05 15.10
N SER A 410 -10.89 -15.32 16.22
CA SER A 410 -12.14 -15.06 16.94
C SER A 410 -13.12 -14.19 16.12
N GLY A 411 -12.60 -13.45 15.14
CA GLY A 411 -13.38 -12.58 14.26
C GLY A 411 -13.97 -13.26 13.03
N ALA A 412 -13.73 -14.56 12.81
CA ALA A 412 -14.11 -15.23 11.57
C ALA A 412 -15.63 -15.22 11.30
N ASP A 413 -16.45 -15.15 12.35
CA ASP A 413 -17.91 -15.12 12.27
C ASP A 413 -18.51 -13.74 12.60
N LEU A 414 -17.67 -12.69 12.70
CA LEU A 414 -18.19 -11.35 12.97
C LEU A 414 -19.13 -10.92 11.84
N PRO A 415 -20.28 -10.31 12.16
CA PRO A 415 -21.17 -9.79 11.14
C PRO A 415 -20.52 -8.58 10.46
N TYR A 416 -20.85 -8.42 9.18
CA TYR A 416 -20.48 -7.22 8.43
C TYR A 416 -21.15 -6.00 9.06
N ASP A 417 -20.32 -5.02 9.44
CA ASP A 417 -20.80 -3.68 9.77
C ASP A 417 -21.25 -3.00 8.47
N ARG A 418 -22.57 -2.92 8.28
CA ARG A 418 -23.22 -2.39 7.08
C ARG A 418 -22.94 -0.92 6.82
N ASP A 419 -22.53 -0.19 7.84
CA ASP A 419 -22.18 1.23 7.74
C ASP A 419 -20.73 1.43 7.27
N ARG A 420 -20.00 0.34 7.04
CA ARG A 420 -18.64 0.36 6.48
C ARG A 420 -18.66 -0.20 5.07
N GLU A 421 -17.64 0.11 4.29
CA GLU A 421 -17.46 -0.35 2.90
C GLU A 421 -17.00 -1.83 2.87
N ALA A 422 -17.32 -2.55 1.79
CA ALA A 422 -17.00 -3.98 1.64
C ALA A 422 -15.48 -4.25 1.75
N ASP A 423 -14.66 -3.40 1.13
CA ASP A 423 -13.20 -3.45 1.16
C ASP A 423 -12.64 -3.30 2.57
N PHE A 424 -13.34 -2.59 3.47
CA PHE A 424 -12.94 -2.48 4.87
C PHE A 424 -12.94 -3.84 5.56
N HIS A 425 -13.79 -4.76 5.14
CA HIS A 425 -13.91 -6.12 5.69
C HIS A 425 -13.16 -7.15 4.83
N GLY A 426 -12.38 -6.71 3.85
CA GLY A 426 -11.61 -7.56 2.94
C GLY A 426 -12.49 -8.37 1.97
N LEU A 427 -13.77 -8.03 1.83
CA LEU A 427 -14.68 -8.70 0.90
C LEU A 427 -14.25 -8.39 -0.54
N GLY A 428 -14.11 -9.43 -1.38
CA GLY A 428 -13.73 -9.27 -2.79
C GLY A 428 -12.22 -9.05 -3.05
N THR A 429 -11.43 -8.75 -2.02
CA THR A 429 -9.97 -8.56 -2.15
C THR A 429 -9.17 -9.86 -2.29
N GLY A 430 -9.80 -11.01 -2.02
CA GLY A 430 -9.14 -12.31 -1.97
C GLY A 430 -8.17 -12.43 -0.80
N CYS A 431 -7.28 -13.42 -0.86
CA CYS A 431 -6.26 -13.61 0.17
C CYS A 431 -5.22 -12.48 0.12
N VAL A 432 -4.83 -11.96 1.28
CA VAL A 432 -3.72 -10.99 1.39
C VAL A 432 -2.34 -11.58 1.08
N ARG A 433 -2.26 -12.91 1.02
CA ARG A 433 -1.05 -13.69 0.72
C ARG A 433 0.15 -13.26 1.59
N CYS A 434 -0.07 -13.19 2.90
CA CYS A 434 0.97 -12.91 3.89
C CYS A 434 2.14 -13.90 3.83
N PHE A 435 3.23 -13.53 4.49
CA PHE A 435 4.49 -14.26 4.49
C PHE A 435 4.54 -15.40 5.51
N PRO A 436 5.43 -16.39 5.32
CA PRO A 436 5.60 -17.51 6.23
C PRO A 436 5.87 -17.09 7.68
N VAL A 437 5.62 -18.04 8.58
CA VAL A 437 5.85 -17.91 10.02
C VAL A 437 6.78 -19.03 10.46
N LEU A 438 7.77 -18.73 11.29
CA LEU A 438 8.52 -19.71 12.06
C LEU A 438 8.14 -19.55 13.54
N THR A 439 7.55 -20.60 14.11
CA THR A 439 7.16 -20.60 15.53
C THR A 439 8.33 -20.94 16.42
N THR A 440 8.26 -20.56 17.69
CA THR A 440 9.22 -20.95 18.74
C THR A 440 9.31 -22.45 18.96
N LYS A 441 8.26 -23.20 18.60
CA LYS A 441 8.22 -24.66 18.55
C LYS A 441 8.95 -25.25 17.32
N GLY A 442 9.55 -24.40 16.49
CA GLY A 442 10.34 -24.80 15.33
C GLY A 442 9.51 -25.26 14.12
N ARG A 443 8.25 -24.83 13.99
CA ARG A 443 7.37 -25.15 12.85
C ARG A 443 7.33 -23.98 11.88
N PHE A 444 7.50 -24.26 10.58
CA PHE A 444 7.18 -23.31 9.53
C PHE A 444 5.70 -23.41 9.14
N HIS A 445 5.02 -22.27 9.18
CA HIS A 445 3.59 -22.14 8.89
C HIS A 445 3.36 -21.18 7.71
N ALA A 446 2.40 -21.46 6.85
CA ALA A 446 2.19 -20.67 5.63
C ALA A 446 1.49 -19.32 5.82
N CYS A 447 0.86 -19.10 6.98
CA CYS A 447 0.05 -17.89 7.23
C CYS A 447 0.15 -17.42 8.71
N PRO A 448 0.37 -16.11 8.97
CA PRO A 448 0.40 -15.54 10.33
C PRO A 448 -0.99 -15.52 10.99
N PHE A 449 -2.06 -15.30 10.23
CA PHE A 449 -3.42 -15.30 10.78
C PHE A 449 -3.92 -16.69 11.19
N ALA A 450 -3.24 -17.74 10.75
CA ALA A 450 -3.58 -19.12 11.06
C ALA A 450 -2.49 -19.83 11.88
N ALA A 451 -1.51 -19.12 12.46
CA ALA A 451 -0.33 -19.73 13.12
C ALA A 451 -0.66 -20.79 14.20
N GLU A 452 -1.83 -20.68 14.83
CA GLU A 452 -2.36 -21.60 15.84
C GLU A 452 -3.21 -22.75 15.26
N ILE A 453 -3.45 -22.79 13.94
CA ILE A 453 -4.24 -23.84 13.29
C ILE A 453 -3.32 -24.96 12.86
N GLU A 454 -3.47 -26.14 13.47
CA GLU A 454 -2.72 -27.33 13.07
C GLU A 454 -3.42 -28.02 11.90
N ALA A 455 -3.04 -27.65 10.68
CA ALA A 455 -3.56 -28.25 9.46
C ALA A 455 -2.44 -28.50 8.44
N PRO A 456 -2.52 -29.61 7.65
CA PRO A 456 -1.54 -29.91 6.62
C PRO A 456 -1.48 -28.81 5.55
N HIS A 457 -2.54 -28.02 5.38
CA HIS A 457 -2.60 -26.89 4.45
C HIS A 457 -1.54 -25.84 4.68
N TYR A 458 -1.04 -25.71 5.90
CA TYR A 458 -0.11 -24.65 6.28
C TYR A 458 1.30 -25.15 6.61
N ASP A 459 1.55 -26.45 6.55
CA ASP A 459 2.80 -27.08 7.00
C ASP A 459 3.90 -26.94 5.95
N LEU A 460 4.76 -25.93 6.12
CA LEU A 460 5.86 -25.66 5.21
C LEU A 460 7.15 -26.41 5.56
N GLY A 461 7.21 -27.04 6.74
CA GLY A 461 8.40 -27.69 7.28
C GLY A 461 8.69 -27.34 8.74
N ARG A 462 9.92 -27.58 9.18
CA ARG A 462 10.38 -27.37 10.56
C ARG A 462 11.84 -26.93 10.61
N VAL A 463 12.34 -26.62 11.80
CA VAL A 463 13.79 -26.47 12.03
C VAL A 463 14.50 -27.73 11.55
N GLY A 464 15.54 -27.55 10.72
CA GLY A 464 16.27 -28.60 10.02
C GLY A 464 15.76 -28.89 8.61
N THR A 465 14.60 -28.37 8.20
CA THR A 465 14.16 -28.43 6.80
C THR A 465 15.04 -27.53 5.93
N ASP A 466 15.43 -28.01 4.75
CA ASP A 466 16.19 -27.24 3.77
C ASP A 466 15.46 -25.92 3.45
N PRO A 467 16.12 -24.75 3.57
CA PRO A 467 15.55 -23.45 3.21
C PRO A 467 14.83 -23.39 1.86
N GLN A 468 15.38 -24.06 0.85
CA GLN A 468 14.82 -24.09 -0.50
C GLN A 468 13.55 -24.94 -0.57
N VAL A 469 13.44 -25.99 0.26
CA VAL A 469 12.19 -26.76 0.41
C VAL A 469 11.12 -25.90 1.05
N VAL A 470 11.43 -25.17 2.14
CA VAL A 470 10.49 -24.25 2.80
C VAL A 470 9.96 -23.21 1.79
N PHE A 471 10.87 -22.63 0.99
CA PHE A 471 10.50 -21.66 -0.02
C PHE A 471 9.63 -22.24 -1.14
N ARG A 472 9.97 -23.42 -1.67
CA ARG A 472 9.12 -24.12 -2.67
C ARG A 472 7.75 -24.49 -2.12
N ASN A 473 7.67 -24.93 -0.87
CA ASN A 473 6.40 -25.20 -0.21
C ASN A 473 5.55 -23.94 -0.08
N TYR A 474 6.16 -22.81 0.30
CA TYR A 474 5.45 -21.54 0.33
C TYR A 474 4.93 -21.13 -1.06
N ARG A 475 5.68 -21.40 -2.13
CA ARG A 475 5.20 -21.20 -3.52
C ARG A 475 4.01 -22.08 -3.85
N SER A 476 4.03 -23.35 -3.43
CA SER A 476 2.88 -24.24 -3.60
C SER A 476 1.65 -23.75 -2.83
N PHE A 477 1.83 -23.21 -1.62
CA PHE A 477 0.74 -22.58 -0.88
C PHE A 477 0.15 -21.38 -1.64
N ARG A 478 1.00 -20.50 -2.18
CA ARG A 478 0.57 -19.32 -2.96
C ARG A 478 -0.24 -19.72 -4.20
N ARG A 479 0.22 -20.70 -4.98
CA ARG A 479 -0.54 -21.22 -6.12
C ARG A 479 -1.87 -21.83 -5.69
N TRP A 480 -1.86 -22.61 -4.62
CA TRP A 480 -3.10 -23.17 -4.06
C TRP A 480 -4.08 -22.09 -3.63
N VAL A 481 -3.60 -20.96 -3.09
CA VAL A 481 -4.47 -19.82 -2.78
C VAL A 481 -5.19 -19.32 -4.05
N ASP A 482 -4.46 -19.17 -5.15
CA ASP A 482 -5.00 -18.64 -6.40
C ASP A 482 -5.94 -19.62 -7.11
N GLU A 483 -5.58 -20.90 -7.11
CA GLU A 483 -6.26 -21.95 -7.86
C GLU A 483 -7.40 -22.62 -7.09
N VAL A 484 -7.37 -22.57 -5.75
CA VAL A 484 -8.31 -23.32 -4.89
C VAL A 484 -9.00 -22.40 -3.87
N LEU A 485 -8.24 -21.74 -2.99
CA LEU A 485 -8.83 -20.98 -1.87
C LEU A 485 -9.71 -19.81 -2.34
N ASP A 486 -9.14 -18.91 -3.14
CA ASP A 486 -9.83 -17.68 -3.58
C ASP A 486 -11.05 -18.00 -4.47
N PRO A 487 -10.98 -18.93 -5.45
CA PRO A 487 -12.15 -19.38 -6.20
C PRO A 487 -13.27 -19.93 -5.32
N GLU A 488 -12.95 -20.79 -4.35
CA GLU A 488 -13.97 -21.39 -3.48
C GLU A 488 -14.59 -20.38 -2.52
N ALA A 489 -13.76 -19.49 -1.94
CA ALA A 489 -14.25 -18.41 -1.09
C ALA A 489 -15.24 -17.50 -1.86
N ARG A 490 -14.92 -17.16 -3.12
CA ARG A 490 -15.82 -16.42 -4.00
C ARG A 490 -17.11 -17.18 -4.30
N ALA A 491 -17.03 -18.47 -4.64
CA ALA A 491 -18.20 -19.29 -4.93
C ALA A 491 -19.18 -19.36 -3.74
N ARG A 492 -18.63 -19.35 -2.52
CA ARG A 492 -19.40 -19.38 -1.27
C ARG A 492 -19.85 -18.00 -0.76
N GLY A 493 -19.31 -16.91 -1.33
CA GLY A 493 -19.60 -15.55 -0.89
C GLY A 493 -19.02 -15.21 0.49
N VAL A 494 -17.85 -15.78 0.82
CA VAL A 494 -17.10 -15.50 2.07
C VAL A 494 -15.72 -14.92 1.76
N THR A 495 -15.04 -14.36 2.76
CA THR A 495 -13.63 -13.95 2.60
C THR A 495 -12.70 -15.17 2.58
N SER A 496 -11.53 -15.04 1.94
CA SER A 496 -10.50 -16.10 1.96
C SER A 496 -10.04 -16.43 3.38
N CYS A 497 -9.96 -15.43 4.26
CA CYS A 497 -9.66 -15.64 5.67
C CYS A 497 -10.75 -16.46 6.38
N GLN A 498 -12.02 -16.14 6.17
CA GLN A 498 -13.12 -16.91 6.74
C GLN A 498 -13.12 -18.35 6.24
N MET A 499 -12.86 -18.55 4.94
CA MET A 499 -12.71 -19.88 4.34
C MET A 499 -11.60 -20.69 5.04
N CYS A 500 -10.41 -20.09 5.23
CA CYS A 500 -9.28 -20.69 5.94
C CYS A 500 -9.55 -21.03 7.42
N HIS A 501 -10.46 -20.31 8.09
CA HIS A 501 -10.73 -20.49 9.51
C HIS A 501 -11.96 -21.36 9.82
N ARG A 502 -12.86 -21.56 8.86
CA ARG A 502 -14.14 -22.27 9.08
C ARG A 502 -14.37 -23.45 8.15
N HIS A 503 -13.78 -23.40 6.96
CA HIS A 503 -14.10 -24.32 5.88
C HIS A 503 -12.85 -24.99 5.28
N LEU A 504 -11.71 -24.88 5.98
CA LEU A 504 -10.43 -25.40 5.51
C LEU A 504 -10.46 -26.90 5.21
N ALA A 505 -11.20 -27.68 6.01
CA ALA A 505 -11.35 -29.12 5.82
C ALA A 505 -12.08 -29.50 4.52
N GLU A 506 -12.80 -28.57 3.91
CA GLU A 506 -13.50 -28.76 2.64
C GLU A 506 -12.53 -28.62 1.45
N LEU A 507 -11.34 -28.04 1.67
CA LEU A 507 -10.34 -27.84 0.64
C LEU A 507 -9.28 -28.95 0.70
N ALA A 508 -8.86 -29.45 -0.47
CA ALA A 508 -7.68 -30.31 -0.55
C ALA A 508 -6.43 -29.52 -0.14
N ALA A 509 -5.53 -30.14 0.64
CA ALA A 509 -4.28 -29.50 1.03
C ALA A 509 -3.31 -29.40 -0.18
N PRO A 510 -2.42 -28.38 -0.22
CA PRO A 510 -1.38 -28.30 -1.23
C PRO A 510 -0.42 -29.50 -1.13
N ALA A 511 0.12 -29.92 -2.27
CA ALA A 511 1.20 -30.91 -2.29
C ALA A 511 2.53 -30.22 -1.90
N TYR A 512 3.04 -30.60 -0.73
CA TYR A 512 4.33 -30.12 -0.21
C TYR A 512 5.44 -31.16 -0.36
N GLU A 513 6.63 -30.67 -0.62
CA GLU A 513 7.88 -31.42 -0.54
C GLU A 513 8.24 -31.65 0.95
N ARG A 514 8.69 -32.86 1.29
CA ARG A 514 8.83 -33.33 2.67
C ARG A 514 10.27 -33.65 3.03
#